data_AF-A0A2V8UQD2-F1
#
_entry.id   AF-A0A2V8UQD2-F1
#
_cell.length_a   1.000
_cell.length_b   1.000
_cell.length_c   1.000
_cell.angle_alpha   90.00
_cell.angle_beta   90.00
_cell.angle_gamma   90.00
#
_symmetry.space_group_name_H-M   'P 1'
#
loop_
_entity.id
_entity.type
_entity.pdbx_description
1 polymer ?
#
loop_
_entity_poly.entity_id
_entity_poly.type
_entity_poly.pdbx_seq_one_letter_code
_entity_poly.pdbx_strand_id
1 'polypeptide(L)' 'MLDVFGPYQASEIAGLLKIFPIRENITFEFRADADNIFNRTTRNDPVTDLSSPQFGKILNTSGQRRFQFSGRIRF' A
#
# COMPACT_ATOMS: atom_id res chain seq x y z
N MET A 1 8.85 -29.24 2.30
CA MET A 1 8.28 -27.89 2.10
C MET A 1 7.34 -28.00 0.92
N LEU A 2 6.14 -27.40 0.96
CA LEU A 2 5.18 -27.46 -0.14
C LEU A 2 5.47 -26.32 -1.12
N ASP A 3 5.67 -26.64 -2.40
CA ASP A 3 5.95 -25.67 -3.47
C ASP A 3 4.63 -25.12 -4.07
N VAL A 4 3.83 -24.45 -3.25
CA VAL A 4 2.57 -23.83 -3.67
C VAL A 4 2.57 -22.37 -3.25
N PHE A 5 2.55 -21.46 -4.23
CA PHE A 5 2.68 -20.01 -4.03
C PHE A 5 1.57 -19.24 -4.74
N GLY A 6 1.23 -18.06 -4.22
CA GLY A 6 0.33 -17.12 -4.87
C GLY A 6 0.94 -16.46 -6.11
N PRO A 7 0.12 -15.78 -6.93
CA PRO A 7 0.60 -15.01 -8.07
C PRO A 7 1.40 -13.78 -7.62
N TYR A 8 2.14 -13.18 -8.54
CA TYR A 8 2.86 -11.93 -8.30
C TYR A 8 1.92 -10.81 -7.80
N GLN A 9 2.36 -10.12 -6.76
CA GLN A 9 1.61 -9.08 -6.07
C GLN A 9 2.21 -7.70 -6.37
N ALA A 10 1.64 -6.99 -7.34
CA ALA A 10 2.09 -5.66 -7.73
C ALA A 10 1.45 -4.57 -6.85
N SER A 11 2.27 -3.64 -6.35
CA SER A 11 1.81 -2.40 -5.71
C SER A 11 2.76 -1.25 -6.04
N GLU A 12 2.23 -0.04 -6.16
CA GLU A 12 2.98 1.18 -6.46
C GLU A 12 2.89 2.18 -5.31
N ILE A 13 4.04 2.72 -4.92
CA ILE A 13 4.14 3.79 -3.93
C ILE A 13 4.40 5.11 -4.66
N ALA A 14 3.59 6.12 -4.37
CA ALA A 14 3.75 7.45 -4.93
C ALA A 14 3.61 8.51 -3.84
N GLY A 15 4.35 9.61 -3.97
CA GLY A 15 4.30 10.72 -3.02
C GLY A 15 4.41 12.06 -3.71
N LEU A 16 3.62 13.03 -3.26
CA LEU A 16 3.69 14.43 -3.67
C LEU A 16 3.90 15.29 -2.44
N LEU A 17 4.85 16.23 -2.50
CA LEU A 17 5.13 17.18 -1.45
C LEU A 17 5.15 18.60 -2.01
N LYS A 18 4.54 19.54 -1.28
CA LYS A 18 4.62 20.96 -1.59
C LYS A 18 4.90 21.76 -0.32
N ILE A 19 5.84 22.69 -0.43
CA ILE A 19 6.18 23.63 0.64
C ILE A 19 5.53 24.97 0.31
N PHE A 20 4.76 25.48 1.25
CA PHE A 20 4.11 26.78 1.19
C PHE A 20 4.84 27.74 2.13
N PRO A 21 5.50 28.79 1.61
CA PRO A 21 6.01 29.86 2.45
C PRO A 21 4.82 30.61 3.07
N ILE A 22 4.80 30.76 4.40
CA ILE A 22 3.76 31.53 5.11
C ILE A 22 4.31 32.93 5.44
N ARG A 23 5.50 32.99 6.05
CA ARG A 23 6.28 34.21 6.40
C ARG A 23 7.77 33.91 6.27
N GLU A 24 8.63 34.91 6.43
CA GLU A 24 10.08 34.80 6.17
C GLU A 24 10.76 33.64 6.93
N ASN A 25 10.31 33.34 8.15
CA ASN A 25 10.81 32.22 8.95
C ASN A 25 9.83 31.05 9.09
N ILE A 26 8.62 31.13 8.54
CA ILE A 26 7.59 30.08 8.72
C ILE A 26 7.22 29.44 7.39
N THR A 27 7.34 28.11 7.32
CA THR A 27 6.92 27.32 6.16
C THR A 27 5.96 26.22 6.57
N PHE A 28 5.02 25.88 5.68
CA PHE A 28 4.13 24.74 5.82
C PHE A 28 4.40 23.73 4.71
N GLU A 29 4.80 22.52 5.09
CA GLU A 29 4.97 21.38 4.19
C GLU A 29 3.71 20.54 4.21
N PHE A 30 3.11 20.35 3.04
CA PHE A 30 2.02 19.41 2.84
C PHE A 30 2.52 18.23 2.01
N ARG A 31 2.23 17.02 2.45
CA ARG A 31 2.58 15.79 1.74
C ARG A 31 1.37 14.87 1.61
N ALA A 32 1.21 14.32 0.42
CA ALA A 32 0.24 13.27 0.10
C ALA A 32 1.02 12.03 -0.36
N ASP A 33 0.83 10.92 0.34
CA ASP A 33 1.39 9.61 0.02
C ASP A 33 0.27 8.66 -0.42
N ALA A 34 0.56 7.81 -1.39
CA ALA A 34 -0.32 6.78 -1.89
C ALA A 34 0.40 5.43 -1.90
N ASP A 35 -0.24 4.42 -1.34
CA ASP A 35 0.09 2.99 -1.49
C ASP A 35 -0.95 2.38 -2.43
N ASN A 36 -0.47 1.67 -3.45
CA ASN A 36 -1.25 1.17 -4.57
C ASN A 36 -2.06 2.28 -5.28
N ILE A 37 -1.36 3.30 -5.80
CA ILE A 37 -2.00 4.46 -6.43
C ILE A 37 -2.98 4.08 -7.57
N PHE A 38 -2.69 2.99 -8.29
CA PHE A 38 -3.54 2.45 -9.36
C PHE A 38 -4.63 1.48 -8.90
N ASN A 39 -4.74 1.22 -7.60
CA ASN A 39 -5.77 0.37 -6.99
C ASN A 39 -5.82 -1.05 -7.59
N ARG A 40 -4.67 -1.69 -7.75
CA ARG A 40 -4.55 -3.08 -8.21
C ARG A 40 -4.95 -4.07 -7.12
N THR A 41 -5.84 -5.00 -7.45
CA THR A 41 -6.20 -6.09 -6.52
C THR A 41 -5.05 -7.09 -6.40
N THR A 42 -4.62 -7.35 -5.17
CA THR A 42 -3.62 -8.38 -4.87
C THR A 42 -4.31 -9.66 -4.42
N ARG A 43 -3.90 -10.81 -4.95
CA ARG A 43 -4.37 -12.13 -4.51
C ARG A 43 -3.36 -12.73 -3.55
N ASN A 44 -3.82 -13.13 -2.36
CA ASN A 44 -2.95 -13.71 -1.33
C ASN A 44 -2.51 -15.13 -1.71
N ASP A 45 -1.66 -15.71 -0.87
CA ASP A 45 -1.26 -17.09 -1.04
C ASP A 45 -2.43 -18.07 -0.86
N PRO A 46 -2.38 -19.23 -1.54
CA PRO A 46 -3.36 -20.28 -1.39
C PRO A 46 -3.26 -20.97 -0.02
N VAL A 47 -4.33 -21.66 0.39
CA VAL A 47 -4.33 -22.50 1.58
C VAL A 47 -3.34 -23.65 1.40
N THR A 48 -2.34 -23.74 2.29
CA THR A 48 -1.27 -24.78 2.25
C THR A 48 -1.50 -25.93 3.22
N ASP A 49 -2.61 -25.93 3.97
CA ASP A 49 -3.00 -27.02 4.86
C ASP A 49 -3.60 -28.19 4.06
N LEU A 50 -2.89 -29.32 4.04
CA LEU A 50 -3.27 -30.55 3.33
C LEU A 50 -4.54 -31.21 3.89
N SER A 51 -4.93 -30.92 5.13
CA SER A 51 -6.15 -31.44 5.74
C SER A 51 -7.40 -30.64 5.36
N SER A 52 -7.22 -29.44 4.78
CA SER A 52 -8.31 -28.55 4.41
C SER A 52 -8.89 -28.92 3.04
N PRO A 53 -10.23 -28.96 2.88
CA PRO A 53 -10.86 -29.11 1.56
C PRO A 53 -10.63 -27.89 0.65
N GLN A 54 -10.02 -26.82 1.17
CA GLN A 54 -9.65 -25.62 0.43
C GLN A 54 -8.18 -25.58 0.03
N PHE A 55 -7.41 -26.66 0.26
CA PHE A 55 -6.02 -26.76 -0.15
C PHE A 55 -5.81 -26.31 -1.61
N GLY A 56 -4.79 -25.48 -1.84
CA GLY A 56 -4.43 -24.95 -3.16
C GLY A 56 -5.32 -23.80 -3.65
N LYS A 57 -6.36 -23.39 -2.90
CA LYS A 57 -7.24 -22.27 -3.29
C LYS A 57 -6.85 -20.97 -2.62
N ILE A 58 -6.97 -19.87 -3.37
CA ILE A 58 -6.82 -18.50 -2.85
C ILE A 58 -8.19 -17.99 -2.44
N LEU A 59 -8.36 -17.70 -1.15
CA LEU A 59 -9.65 -17.29 -0.57
C LEU A 59 -9.73 -15.79 -0.30
N ASN A 60 -8.58 -15.11 -0.24
CA ASN A 60 -8.48 -13.73 0.24
C ASN A 60 -7.79 -12.84 -0.79
N THR A 61 -8.20 -11.57 -0.78
CA THR A 61 -7.58 -10.51 -1.57
C THR A 61 -7.11 -9.39 -0.64
N SER A 62 -6.12 -8.63 -1.08
CA SER A 62 -5.47 -7.55 -0.34
C SER A 62 -5.04 -6.42 -1.30
N GLY A 63 -4.26 -5.47 -0.78
CA GLY A 63 -3.73 -4.37 -1.58
C GLY A 63 -4.75 -3.26 -1.79
N GLN A 64 -5.59 -2.93 -0.82
CA GLN A 64 -6.47 -1.77 -0.94
C GLN A 64 -5.65 -0.49 -1.11
N ARG A 65 -6.04 0.39 -2.03
CA ARG A 65 -5.41 1.70 -2.17
C ARG A 65 -5.54 2.50 -0.88
N ARG A 66 -4.41 3.03 -0.41
CA ARG A 66 -4.36 3.86 0.80
C ARG A 66 -3.74 5.21 0.48
N PHE A 67 -4.44 6.28 0.85
CA PHE A 67 -3.88 7.63 0.84
C PHE A 67 -3.57 8.07 2.27
N GLN A 68 -2.43 8.71 2.45
CA GLN A 68 -2.01 9.30 3.70
C GLN A 68 -1.61 10.75 3.47
N PHE A 69 -2.17 11.65 4.27
CA PHE A 69 -1.86 13.07 4.21
C PHE A 69 -1.10 13.47 5.48
N SER A 70 -0.08 14.30 5.31
CA SER A 70 0.68 14.87 6.43
C SER A 70 0.96 16.35 6.23
N GLY A 71 0.99 17.07 7.34
CA GLY A 71 1.32 18.48 7.40
C GLY A 71 2.44 18.71 8.41
N ARG A 72 3.41 19.56 8.07
CA ARG A 72 4.49 19.98 8.99
C ARG A 72 4.66 21.49 8.92
N ILE A 73 4.71 22.15 10.07
CA ILE A 73 5.07 23.56 10.19
C ILE A 73 6.53 23.64 10.65
N ARG A 74 7.31 24.52 10.01
CA ARG A 74 8.67 24.88 10.43
C ARG A 74 8.70 26.37 10.74
N PHE A 75 9.38 26.77 11.81
CA PHE A 75 9.49 28.14 12.31
C PHE A 75 10.93 28.47 12.71
#